data_AF-A0A423J5H6-F1
#
_entry.id   AF-A0A423J5H6-F1
#
_cell.length_a   1.000
_cell.length_b   1.000
_cell.length_c   1.000
_cell.angle_alpha   90.00
_cell.angle_beta   90.00
_cell.angle_gamma   90.00
#
_symmetry.space_group_name_H-M   'P 1'
#
loop_
_entity.id
_entity.type
_entity.pdbx_description
1 polymer ?
#
loop_
_entity_poly.entity_id
_entity_poly.type
_entity_poly.pdbx_seq_one_letter_code
_entity_poly.pdbx_strand_id
1 'polypeptide(L)'
;MTQRIHRSIDTPLRSGLNRDELWEAHDKGLIKCWEIGRQRAARFPELAQRCLAGELPVLGWKGGVSRSLKKLEKYGSLKYLAEWQGLRGEDLDIDLSEERALTCSRTNMVVTFTPDRSKYFNQVAETEA
;
A
#
# COMPACT_ATOMS: atom_id res chain seq x y z
N MET A 1 9.19 -17.88 -10.23
CA MET A 1 9.35 -18.05 -8.77
C MET A 1 8.50 -16.98 -8.11
N THR A 2 7.52 -17.39 -7.31
CA THR A 2 6.68 -16.48 -6.50
C THR A 2 7.53 -15.93 -5.36
N GLN A 3 7.66 -14.61 -5.26
CA GLN A 3 8.35 -13.95 -4.14
C GLN A 3 7.30 -13.30 -3.24
N ARG A 4 6.69 -14.13 -2.39
CA ARG A 4 5.68 -13.69 -1.43
C ARG A 4 6.33 -13.21 -0.14
N ILE A 5 6.05 -11.97 0.24
CA ILE A 5 6.48 -11.36 1.49
C ILE A 5 5.33 -11.50 2.47
N HIS A 6 5.57 -12.27 3.53
CA HIS A 6 4.60 -12.50 4.59
C HIS A 6 5.18 -12.14 5.96
N ARG A 7 4.40 -11.46 6.82
CA ARG A 7 4.79 -11.19 8.21
C ARG A 7 3.54 -11.03 9.08
N SER A 8 3.47 -11.79 10.18
CA SER A 8 2.36 -11.72 11.12
C SER A 8 2.33 -10.39 11.89
N ILE A 9 1.14 -9.86 12.14
CA ILE A 9 0.88 -8.64 12.92
C ILE A 9 1.47 -8.69 14.33
N ASP A 10 1.56 -9.87 14.93
CA ASP A 10 2.13 -10.07 16.27
C ASP A 10 3.66 -9.98 16.26
N THR A 11 4.28 -10.02 15.09
CA THR A 11 5.74 -9.88 14.97
C THR A 11 6.16 -8.47 15.40
N PRO A 12 7.16 -8.33 16.29
CA PRO A 12 7.71 -7.03 16.66
C PRO A 12 8.26 -6.25 15.46
N LEU A 13 8.20 -4.92 15.56
CA LEU A 13 8.80 -4.02 14.57
C LEU A 13 10.33 -4.18 14.58
N ARG A 14 10.95 -4.16 13.40
CA ARG A 14 12.41 -4.23 13.26
C ARG A 14 13.08 -2.96 13.81
N SER A 15 14.24 -3.13 14.45
CA SER A 15 15.08 -2.06 14.99
C SER A 15 16.54 -2.26 14.59
N GLY A 16 17.33 -1.19 14.56
CA GLY A 16 18.79 -1.26 14.34
C GLY A 16 19.23 -1.49 12.89
N LEU A 17 18.30 -1.50 11.93
CA LEU A 17 18.62 -1.66 10.51
C LEU A 17 19.03 -0.32 9.88
N ASN A 18 20.01 -0.38 8.97
CA ASN A 18 20.38 0.75 8.13
C ASN A 18 19.40 0.94 6.95
N ARG A 19 19.63 1.98 6.15
CA ARG A 19 18.73 2.33 5.04
C ARG A 19 18.65 1.22 3.99
N ASP A 20 19.76 0.67 3.57
CA ASP A 20 19.82 -0.38 2.55
C ASP A 20 19.11 -1.65 3.02
N GLU A 21 19.33 -2.06 4.27
CA GLU A 21 18.62 -3.22 4.87
C GLU A 21 17.11 -3.00 4.98
N LEU A 22 16.66 -1.75 5.13
CA LEU A 22 15.24 -1.41 5.21
C LEU A 22 14.54 -1.33 3.86
N TRP A 23 15.24 -0.95 2.79
CA TRP A 23 14.62 -0.60 1.50
C TRP A 23 15.07 -1.46 0.33
N GLU A 24 16.32 -1.91 0.34
CA GLU A 24 16.97 -2.64 -0.77
C GLU A 24 17.12 -4.14 -0.46
N ALA A 25 16.67 -4.59 0.71
CA ALA A 25 16.55 -6.00 1.04
C ALA A 25 15.52 -6.74 0.15
N HIS A 26 15.42 -8.06 0.33
CA HIS A 26 14.55 -8.93 -0.47
C HIS A 26 13.06 -8.50 -0.48
N ASP A 27 12.59 -7.84 0.59
CA ASP A 27 11.21 -7.36 0.68
C ASP A 27 10.98 -6.02 -0.05
N LYS A 28 12.02 -5.42 -0.65
CA LYS A 28 11.95 -4.14 -1.40
C LYS A 28 11.31 -3.01 -0.58
N GLY A 29 11.46 -3.07 0.75
CA GLY A 29 10.90 -2.15 1.72
C GLY A 29 9.41 -2.32 2.01
N LEU A 30 8.76 -3.40 1.58
CA LEU A 30 7.37 -3.69 1.90
C LEU A 30 7.17 -3.87 3.41
N ILE A 31 8.09 -4.58 4.09
CA ILE A 31 8.00 -4.76 5.55
C ILE A 31 8.08 -3.39 6.23
N LYS A 32 8.97 -2.50 5.76
CA LYS A 32 9.09 -1.16 6.34
C LYS A 32 7.83 -0.32 6.14
N CYS A 33 7.20 -0.40 4.97
CA CYS A 33 5.95 0.31 4.70
C CYS A 33 4.82 -0.19 5.61
N TRP A 34 4.73 -1.50 5.81
CA TRP A 34 3.76 -2.12 6.71
C TRP A 34 3.98 -1.74 8.18
N GLU A 35 5.23 -1.75 8.64
CA GLU A 35 5.61 -1.29 9.99
C GLU A 35 5.22 0.18 10.22
N ILE A 36 5.43 1.05 9.22
CA ILE A 36 4.98 2.45 9.26
C ILE A 36 3.45 2.53 9.34
N GLY A 37 2.74 1.69 8.58
CA GLY A 37 1.28 1.60 8.64
C GLY A 37 0.78 1.27 10.05
N ARG A 38 1.39 0.27 10.71
CA ARG A 38 1.07 -0.10 12.10
C ARG A 38 1.32 1.04 13.09
N GLN A 39 2.46 1.72 12.97
CA GLN A 39 2.78 2.88 13.81
C GLN A 39 1.78 4.03 13.59
N ARG A 40 1.38 4.27 12.33
CA ARG A 40 0.39 5.28 11.99
C ARG A 40 -1.00 4.93 12.48
N ALA A 41 -1.38 3.65 12.52
CA ALA A 41 -2.67 3.23 13.06
C ALA A 41 -2.80 3.61 14.54
N ALA A 42 -1.73 3.41 15.32
CA ALA A 42 -1.70 3.80 16.73
C ALA A 42 -1.73 5.33 16.93
N ARG A 43 -1.08 6.08 16.03
CA ARG A 43 -0.99 7.56 16.13
C ARG A 43 -2.21 8.29 15.56
N PHE A 44 -2.84 7.72 14.55
CA PHE A 44 -3.94 8.32 13.77
C PHE A 44 -5.08 7.30 13.63
N PRO A 45 -5.86 7.05 14.71
CA PRO A 45 -6.87 6.01 14.71
C PRO A 45 -7.96 6.23 13.65
N GLU A 46 -8.30 7.49 13.37
CA GLU A 46 -9.25 7.85 12.33
C GLU A 46 -8.78 7.53 10.90
N LEU A 47 -7.46 7.52 10.64
CA LEU A 47 -6.93 7.01 9.38
C LEU A 47 -7.08 5.48 9.29
N ALA A 48 -6.79 4.76 10.39
CA ALA A 48 -6.97 3.32 10.46
C ALA A 48 -8.43 2.91 10.28
N GLN A 49 -9.37 3.62 10.91
CA GLN A 49 -10.82 3.39 10.76
C GLN A 49 -11.27 3.53 9.31
N ARG A 50 -10.76 4.53 8.58
CA ARG A 50 -11.04 4.68 7.15
C ARG A 50 -10.52 3.50 6.33
N CYS A 51 -9.28 3.06 6.60
CA CYS A 51 -8.74 1.88 5.93
C CYS A 51 -9.56 0.62 6.27
N LEU A 52 -9.97 0.44 7.53
CA LEU A 52 -10.84 -0.67 7.99
C LEU A 52 -12.20 -0.67 7.28
N ALA A 53 -12.79 0.50 7.06
CA ALA A 53 -14.02 0.71 6.29
C ALA A 53 -13.87 0.46 4.78
N GLY A 54 -12.71 -0.02 4.32
CA GLY A 54 -12.45 -0.31 2.92
C GLY A 54 -12.13 0.93 2.08
N GLU A 55 -11.85 2.08 2.71
CA GLU A 55 -11.35 3.23 1.98
C GLU A 55 -9.89 3.03 1.58
N LEU A 56 -9.51 3.69 0.48
CA LEU A 56 -8.13 3.84 0.03
C LEU A 56 -7.68 5.29 0.22
N PRO A 57 -7.37 5.76 1.46
CA PRO A 57 -6.96 7.14 1.70
C PRO A 57 -5.63 7.47 1.01
N VAL A 58 -5.39 8.75 0.74
CA VAL A 58 -4.10 9.21 0.18
C VAL A 58 -3.01 9.08 1.24
N LEU A 59 -1.93 8.37 0.90
CA LEU A 59 -0.75 8.12 1.75
C LEU A 59 0.52 8.61 1.03
N GLY A 60 1.70 8.28 1.56
CA GLY A 60 2.99 8.61 0.92
C GLY A 60 3.28 7.81 -0.36
N TRP A 61 2.51 6.75 -0.65
CA TRP A 61 2.68 5.89 -1.81
C TRP A 61 1.52 6.04 -2.81
N LYS A 62 1.78 5.71 -4.09
CA LYS A 62 0.76 5.72 -5.14
C LYS A 62 -0.26 4.61 -4.89
N GLY A 63 -1.54 4.97 -4.83
CA GLY A 63 -2.62 4.01 -4.59
C GLY A 63 -3.86 4.66 -4.03
N GLY A 64 -3.68 5.67 -3.17
CA GLY A 64 -4.79 6.37 -2.55
C GLY A 64 -5.66 7.16 -3.53
N VAL A 65 -6.90 7.39 -3.09
CA VAL A 65 -7.97 8.01 -3.86
C VAL A 65 -8.72 9.03 -3.01
N SER A 66 -8.66 10.31 -3.41
CA SER A 66 -9.43 11.39 -2.78
C SER A 66 -10.82 11.55 -3.39
N ARG A 67 -10.96 11.30 -4.70
CA ARG A 67 -12.20 11.46 -5.48
C ARG A 67 -12.29 10.40 -6.60
N SER A 68 -13.49 10.14 -7.09
CA SER A 68 -13.71 9.33 -8.30
C SER A 68 -13.22 10.07 -9.55
N LEU A 69 -12.78 9.30 -10.55
CA LEU A 69 -12.35 9.82 -11.86
C LEU A 69 -13.34 9.36 -12.95
N LYS A 70 -13.22 9.92 -14.17
CA LYS A 70 -14.00 9.48 -15.34
C LYS A 70 -13.76 7.98 -15.63
N LYS A 71 -12.49 7.56 -15.58
CA LYS A 71 -12.10 6.15 -15.59
C LYS A 71 -11.97 5.68 -14.14
N LEU A 72 -12.81 4.72 -13.74
CA LEU A 72 -12.85 4.25 -12.35
C LEU A 72 -11.67 3.34 -11.96
N GLU A 73 -10.72 3.11 -12.87
CA GLU A 73 -9.59 2.22 -12.67
C GLU A 73 -8.29 3.02 -12.68
N LYS A 74 -7.38 2.68 -11.76
CA LYS A 74 -6.02 3.23 -11.71
C LYS A 74 -5.03 2.19 -11.20
N TYR A 75 -3.74 2.49 -11.35
CA TYR A 75 -2.69 1.67 -10.76
C TYR A 75 -2.10 2.30 -9.49
N GLY A 76 -1.65 1.45 -8.58
CA GLY A 76 -0.93 1.79 -7.37
C GLY A 76 0.33 0.93 -7.20
N SER A 77 1.14 1.25 -6.19
CA SER A 77 2.34 0.48 -5.86
C SER A 77 2.07 -0.53 -4.74
N LEU A 78 2.77 -1.65 -4.74
CA LEU A 78 2.71 -2.63 -3.64
C LEU A 78 3.13 -2.02 -2.28
N LYS A 79 3.94 -0.96 -2.27
CA LYS A 79 4.31 -0.23 -1.05
C LYS A 79 3.10 0.44 -0.39
N TYR A 80 2.15 0.95 -1.19
CA TYR A 80 0.89 1.45 -0.67
C TYR A 80 0.09 0.33 -0.02
N LEU A 81 -0.03 -0.82 -0.71
CA LEU A 81 -0.78 -1.98 -0.21
C LEU A 81 -0.21 -2.46 1.13
N ALA A 82 1.12 -2.51 1.27
CA ALA A 82 1.78 -2.89 2.52
C ALA A 82 1.45 -1.92 3.67
N GLU A 83 1.55 -0.61 3.42
CA GLU A 83 1.19 0.40 4.43
C GLU A 83 -0.30 0.32 4.81
N TRP A 84 -1.18 0.05 3.83
CA TRP A 84 -2.62 -0.09 4.04
C TRP A 84 -2.98 -1.32 4.87
N GLN A 85 -2.37 -2.49 4.62
CA GLN A 85 -2.50 -3.68 5.48
C GLN A 85 -2.05 -3.36 6.92
N GLY A 86 -0.92 -2.65 7.07
CA GLY A 86 -0.42 -2.23 8.39
C GLY A 86 -1.38 -1.28 9.12
N LEU A 87 -2.01 -0.35 8.40
CA LEU A 87 -3.02 0.56 8.95
C LEU A 87 -4.27 -0.16 9.44
N ARG A 88 -4.59 -1.32 8.87
CA ARG A 88 -5.74 -2.16 9.24
C ARG A 88 -5.42 -3.14 10.37
N GLY A 89 -4.16 -3.22 10.81
CA GLY A 89 -3.73 -4.22 11.78
C GLY A 89 -3.76 -5.63 11.22
N GLU A 90 -3.56 -5.78 9.91
CA GLU A 90 -3.52 -7.08 9.24
C GLU A 90 -2.09 -7.60 9.10
N ASP A 91 -1.94 -8.90 8.90
CA ASP A 91 -0.69 -9.51 8.48
C ASP A 91 -0.22 -8.87 7.15
N LEU A 92 1.09 -8.67 7.03
CA LEU A 92 1.67 -8.34 5.74
C LEU A 92 1.57 -9.57 4.86
N ASP A 93 0.94 -9.43 3.70
CA ASP A 93 0.81 -10.53 2.74
C ASP A 93 0.75 -9.98 1.32
N ILE A 94 1.89 -10.02 0.63
CA ILE A 94 2.04 -9.49 -0.73
C ILE A 94 2.91 -10.42 -1.58
N ASP A 95 2.37 -10.86 -2.71
CA ASP A 95 3.17 -11.51 -3.76
C ASP A 95 3.77 -10.47 -4.71
N LEU A 96 5.10 -10.44 -4.82
CA LEU A 96 5.84 -9.54 -5.70
C LEU A 96 5.71 -9.88 -7.20
N SER A 97 5.08 -11.00 -7.54
CA SER A 97 4.84 -11.44 -8.91
C SER A 97 3.39 -11.24 -9.38
N GLU A 98 2.49 -10.83 -8.48
CA GLU A 98 1.07 -10.68 -8.78
C GLU A 98 0.59 -9.23 -8.67
N GLU A 99 -0.48 -8.94 -9.39
CA GLU A 99 -1.21 -7.69 -9.24
C GLU A 99 -2.43 -7.92 -8.35
N ARG A 100 -2.71 -6.96 -7.46
CA ARG A 100 -3.87 -7.02 -6.56
C ARG A 100 -4.77 -5.82 -6.80
N ALA A 101 -6.01 -6.07 -7.20
CA ALA A 101 -7.02 -5.01 -7.29
C ALA A 101 -7.81 -4.90 -5.97
N LEU A 102 -8.00 -3.67 -5.49
CA LEU A 102 -8.94 -3.33 -4.41
C LEU A 102 -9.89 -2.24 -4.86
N THR A 103 -11.15 -2.30 -4.40
CA THR A 103 -12.15 -1.27 -4.66
C THR A 103 -12.30 -0.38 -3.44
N CYS A 104 -12.11 0.92 -3.61
CA CYS A 104 -12.35 1.90 -2.54
C CYS A 104 -13.86 2.03 -2.28
N SER A 105 -14.31 1.69 -1.07
CA SER A 105 -15.74 1.74 -0.70
C SER A 105 -16.35 3.14 -0.80
N ARG A 106 -15.56 4.19 -0.54
CA ARG A 106 -16.02 5.59 -0.58
C ARG A 106 -16.19 6.15 -2.00
N THR A 107 -15.34 5.74 -2.94
CA THR A 107 -15.26 6.37 -4.28
C THR A 107 -15.57 5.41 -5.42
N ASN A 108 -15.75 4.12 -5.15
CA ASN A 108 -15.88 3.03 -6.13
C ASN A 108 -14.72 2.93 -7.12
N MET A 109 -13.57 3.54 -6.80
CA MET A 109 -12.38 3.44 -7.64
C MET A 109 -11.72 2.08 -7.42
N VAL A 110 -11.42 1.38 -8.50
CA VAL A 110 -10.65 0.14 -8.50
C VAL A 110 -9.18 0.49 -8.67
N VAL A 111 -8.36 0.10 -7.70
CA VAL A 111 -6.92 0.34 -7.70
C VAL A 111 -6.19 -0.98 -7.83
N THR A 112 -5.48 -1.17 -8.94
CA THR A 112 -4.62 -2.33 -9.17
C THR A 112 -3.21 -2.04 -8.69
N PHE A 113 -2.80 -2.67 -7.60
CA PHE A 113 -1.46 -2.60 -7.04
C PHE A 113 -0.55 -3.57 -7.77
N THR A 114 0.57 -3.05 -8.28
CA THR A 114 1.45 -3.82 -9.17
C THR A 114 2.93 -3.64 -8.80
N PRO A 115 3.77 -4.67 -9.00
CA PRO A 115 5.23 -4.55 -8.91
C PRO A 115 5.82 -3.75 -10.07
N ASP A 116 5.10 -3.60 -11.19
CA ASP A 116 5.55 -2.88 -12.38
C ASP A 116 5.44 -1.37 -12.20
N ARG A 117 6.60 -0.73 -12.00
CA ARG A 117 6.69 0.71 -11.78
C ARG A 117 6.17 1.54 -12.94
N SER A 118 6.27 1.04 -14.17
CA SER A 118 5.88 1.77 -15.38
C SER A 118 4.37 2.07 -15.43
N LYS A 119 3.54 1.17 -14.89
CA LYS A 119 2.07 1.26 -14.91
C LYS A 119 1.50 2.39 -14.05
N TYR A 120 2.18 2.77 -12.96
CA TYR A 120 1.70 3.81 -12.02
C TYR A 120 2.52 5.10 -12.03
N PHE A 121 3.66 5.14 -12.72
CA PHE A 121 4.46 6.37 -12.86
C PHE A 121 3.87 7.32 -13.91
N ASN A 122 3.37 6.79 -15.04
CA ASN A 122 2.90 7.58 -16.18
C ASN A 122 1.45 8.08 -16.08
N GLN A 123 0.71 7.72 -15.02
CA GLN A 123 -0.70 8.12 -14.84
C GLN A 123 -0.92 9.58 -14.44
N VAL A 124 0.15 10.37 -14.30
CA VAL A 124 0.05 11.80 -13.95
C VAL A 124 -0.46 12.64 -15.14
N ALA A 125 -0.42 12.12 -16.38
CA ALA A 125 -0.67 12.92 -17.58
C ALA A 125 -2.15 13.14 -17.97
N GLU A 126 -3.13 12.44 -17.40
CA GLU A 126 -4.52 12.46 -17.90
C GLU A 126 -5.52 13.24 -17.02
N THR A 127 -5.09 13.99 -16.00
CA THR A 127 -6.02 14.68 -15.08
C THR A 127 -6.21 16.18 -15.36
N GLU A 128 -5.70 16.71 -16.46
CA GLU A 128 -5.77 18.15 -16.80
C GLU A 128 -6.45 18.48 -18.15
N ALA A 129 -7.50 17.74 -18.53
CA ALA A 129 -8.34 18.06 -19.70
C ALA A 129 -9.83 18.13 -19.37
#